data_AF-A0A835D5F4-F1
#
_entry.id   AF-A0A835D5F4-F1
#
_cell.length_a   1.000
_cell.length_b   1.000
_cell.length_c   1.000
_cell.angle_alpha   90.00
_cell.angle_beta   90.00
_cell.angle_gamma   90.00
#
_symmetry.space_group_name_H-M   'P 1'
#
loop_
_entity.id
_entity.type
_entity.pdbx_description
1 polymer ?
#
loop_
_entity_poly.entity_id
_entity_poly.type
_entity_poly.pdbx_seq_one_letter_code
_entity_poly.pdbx_strand_id
1 'polypeptide(L)'
;MINICCFFLQDVTVIFRRRGGDDLEQSHAKWAETLHLAPDVINMTFSPIVSLLEGVPGLKHLARAIELYLEYKPPIEELQYFLEFQIARAWAPEQSNLPGYQRKEPVCPFLQFSLMGPKLYISPDQITVGRKPVTGLRLCLEGSKQNRLTVHLQHLVSLPKILQPHWDPHMGIGAPKWQGPEEQDSRWFEPIKWKNFSHVSTSPIEQTETSIGDLSGVHIVTGAQLGVWDFGAKSVLHLKLLFSKVPGCTVRRSIWDHSPSLPSLNERSSDDRKADSSTQIGKLAKIVDLTEMSKGPQDMPGHWLVTGAKLGMEKGKIVLRVKYSLLNY
;
A
#
# COMPACT_ATOMS: atom_id res chain seq x y z
N MET A 1 42.44 -14.42 6.34
CA MET A 1 42.15 -14.84 7.73
C MET A 1 42.61 -13.68 8.60
N ILE A 2 41.69 -13.00 9.30
CA ILE A 2 41.94 -11.70 9.97
C ILE A 2 42.69 -11.96 11.28
N ASN A 3 43.92 -11.48 11.42
CA ASN A 3 44.64 -11.54 12.70
C ASN A 3 44.15 -10.40 13.59
N ILE A 4 43.28 -10.71 14.55
CA ILE A 4 42.72 -9.76 15.51
C ILE A 4 43.63 -9.73 16.74
N CYS A 5 44.39 -8.66 16.91
CA CYS A 5 45.08 -8.40 18.16
C CYS A 5 44.14 -7.59 19.08
N CYS A 6 43.40 -8.26 19.96
CA CYS A 6 42.56 -7.61 20.97
C CYS A 6 43.40 -7.25 22.21
N PHE A 7 43.49 -5.97 22.54
CA PHE A 7 43.92 -5.52 23.87
C PHE A 7 42.68 -5.15 24.69
N PHE A 8 42.52 -5.78 25.86
CA PHE A 8 41.48 -5.44 26.83
C PHE A 8 42.03 -4.41 27.83
N LEU A 9 41.69 -3.14 27.63
CA LEU A 9 41.59 -2.17 28.72
C LEU A 9 40.11 -2.18 29.13
N GLN A 10 39.79 -2.24 30.43
CA GLN A 10 38.42 -2.36 30.95
C GLN A 10 37.41 -1.57 30.10
N ASP A 11 36.48 -2.32 29.50
CA ASP A 11 35.36 -1.88 28.64
C ASP A 11 35.67 -1.26 27.26
N VAL A 12 36.87 -1.42 26.70
CA VAL A 12 37.18 -0.99 25.32
C VAL A 12 37.78 -2.12 24.48
N THR A 13 37.15 -2.42 23.34
CA THR A 13 37.72 -3.31 22.31
C THR A 13 38.31 -2.48 21.18
N VAL A 14 39.63 -2.56 21.00
CA VAL A 14 40.33 -1.93 19.88
C VAL A 14 40.57 -2.96 18.79
N ILE A 15 40.09 -2.69 17.57
CA ILE A 15 40.28 -3.56 16.41
C ILE A 15 41.21 -2.86 15.43
N PHE A 16 42.41 -3.42 15.24
CA PHE A 16 43.34 -2.98 14.21
C PHE A 16 43.05 -3.70 12.90
N ARG A 17 42.94 -2.95 11.81
CA ARG A 17 42.82 -3.51 10.44
C ARG A 17 43.90 -2.90 9.57
N ARG A 18 44.67 -3.77 8.91
CA ARG A 18 45.70 -3.41 7.93
C ARG A 18 45.21 -3.83 6.54
N ARG A 19 45.70 -3.14 5.51
CA ARG A 19 45.38 -3.36 4.09
C ARG A 19 46.70 -3.31 3.33
N GLY A 20 47.05 -4.40 2.65
CA GLY A 20 48.36 -4.58 2.01
C GLY A 20 49.50 -4.84 3.01
N GLY A 21 50.70 -5.03 2.46
CA GLY A 21 51.88 -5.47 3.20
C GLY A 21 51.78 -6.93 3.64
N ASP A 22 52.71 -7.33 4.51
CA ASP A 22 52.73 -8.67 5.11
C ASP A 22 51.90 -8.71 6.41
N ASP A 23 50.72 -9.34 6.34
CA ASP A 23 49.81 -9.50 7.48
C ASP A 23 50.38 -10.36 8.62
N LEU A 24 51.50 -11.05 8.43
CA LEU A 24 52.17 -11.84 9.47
C LEU A 24 53.08 -10.99 10.36
N GLU A 25 53.49 -9.78 9.92
CA GLU A 25 54.41 -8.93 10.67
C GLU A 25 53.69 -8.20 11.82
N GLN A 26 54.08 -8.47 13.06
CA GLN A 26 53.40 -7.90 14.23
C GLN A 26 53.77 -6.43 14.46
N SER A 27 55.02 -6.04 14.20
CA SER A 27 55.47 -4.66 14.40
C SER A 27 54.91 -3.75 13.31
N HIS A 28 54.28 -2.65 13.72
CA HIS A 28 53.75 -1.67 12.76
C HIS A 28 54.84 -1.04 11.90
N ALA A 29 56.02 -0.75 12.48
CA ALA A 29 57.13 -0.15 11.75
C ALA A 29 57.66 -1.09 10.66
N LYS A 30 57.84 -2.38 10.98
CA LYS A 30 58.29 -3.39 10.02
C LYS A 30 57.22 -3.68 8.96
N TRP A 31 55.95 -3.75 9.36
CA TRP A 31 54.84 -3.90 8.42
C TRP A 31 54.78 -2.73 7.42
N ALA A 32 54.97 -1.50 7.88
CA ALA A 32 54.97 -0.32 7.01
C ALA A 32 56.09 -0.40 5.95
N GLU A 33 57.23 -0.99 6.29
CA GLU A 33 58.30 -1.27 5.32
C GLU A 33 57.86 -2.30 4.27
N THR A 34 56.94 -3.23 4.56
CA THR A 34 56.47 -4.22 3.57
C THR A 34 55.43 -3.70 2.57
N LEU A 35 54.88 -2.50 2.77
CA LEU A 35 53.79 -1.96 1.95
C LEU A 35 54.16 -1.81 0.48
N HIS A 36 55.41 -1.47 0.18
CA HIS A 36 55.87 -1.32 -1.21
C HIS A 36 55.94 -2.64 -1.98
N LEU A 37 56.03 -3.78 -1.27
CA LEU A 37 56.10 -5.12 -1.86
C LEU A 37 54.71 -5.69 -2.16
N ALA A 38 53.70 -5.29 -1.38
CA ALA A 38 52.33 -5.76 -1.52
C ALA A 38 51.32 -4.61 -1.29
N PRO A 39 51.25 -3.61 -2.18
CA PRO A 39 50.29 -2.52 -2.05
C PRO A 39 48.85 -3.02 -2.23
N ASP A 40 47.91 -2.43 -1.48
CA ASP A 40 46.47 -2.71 -1.59
C ASP A 40 45.67 -1.40 -1.68
N VAL A 41 44.43 -1.50 -2.14
CA VAL A 41 43.54 -0.35 -2.30
C VAL A 41 43.07 0.13 -0.93
N ILE A 42 43.65 1.25 -0.51
CA ILE A 42 43.30 1.93 0.76
C ILE A 42 42.19 2.98 0.60
N ASN A 43 41.97 3.47 -0.62
CA ASN A 43 40.97 4.49 -0.92
C ASN A 43 40.43 4.30 -2.35
N MET A 44 39.14 4.55 -2.56
CA MET A 44 38.46 4.38 -3.84
C MET A 44 37.60 5.61 -4.14
N THR A 45 37.61 6.02 -5.40
CA THR A 45 36.63 6.97 -5.95
C THR A 45 35.67 6.21 -6.85
N PHE A 46 34.38 6.48 -6.71
CA PHE A 46 33.35 5.77 -7.46
C PHE A 46 32.73 6.70 -8.49
N SER A 47 32.58 6.20 -9.72
CA SER A 47 31.77 6.82 -10.75
C SER A 47 30.58 5.90 -11.07
N PRO A 48 29.36 6.43 -11.20
CA PRO A 48 28.20 5.60 -11.44
C PRO A 48 28.29 5.02 -12.86
N ILE A 49 27.93 3.74 -13.03
CA ILE A 49 28.06 3.04 -14.32
C ILE A 49 27.35 3.77 -15.48
N VAL A 50 26.30 4.55 -15.17
CA VAL A 50 25.58 5.36 -16.17
C VAL A 50 26.45 6.44 -16.84
N SER A 51 27.52 6.92 -16.18
CA SER A 51 28.45 7.86 -16.81
C SER A 51 29.32 7.21 -17.90
N LEU A 52 29.42 5.87 -17.90
CA LEU A 52 30.17 5.11 -18.90
C LEU A 52 29.29 4.67 -20.08
N LEU A 53 27.98 4.89 -20.00
CA LEU A 53 26.97 4.38 -20.94
C LEU A 53 26.29 5.49 -21.74
N GLU A 54 26.97 6.63 -21.91
CA GLU A 54 26.44 7.74 -22.71
C GLU A 54 26.14 7.28 -24.15
N GLY A 55 24.95 7.65 -24.65
CA GLY A 55 24.47 7.25 -25.98
C GLY A 55 23.78 5.88 -26.06
N VAL A 56 23.80 5.08 -24.99
CA VAL A 56 23.10 3.79 -24.97
C VAL A 56 21.59 3.97 -24.77
N PRO A 57 20.73 3.39 -25.64
CA PRO A 57 19.29 3.42 -25.44
C PRO A 57 18.89 2.83 -24.09
N GLY A 58 17.98 3.49 -23.37
CA GLY A 58 17.52 3.02 -22.07
C GLY A 58 18.35 3.48 -20.87
N LEU A 59 19.40 4.28 -21.07
CA LEU A 59 20.23 4.84 -19.98
C LEU A 59 19.41 5.47 -18.84
N LYS A 60 18.37 6.24 -19.20
CA LYS A 60 17.47 6.90 -18.22
C LYS A 60 16.73 5.88 -17.33
N HIS A 61 16.38 4.72 -17.87
CA HIS A 61 15.72 3.65 -17.10
C HIS A 61 16.70 3.00 -16.11
N LEU A 62 17.94 2.75 -16.55
CA LEU A 62 18.99 2.22 -15.67
C LEU A 62 19.33 3.21 -14.56
N ALA A 63 19.51 4.50 -14.88
CA ALA A 63 19.74 5.54 -13.90
C ALA A 63 18.61 5.57 -12.86
N ARG A 64 17.36 5.53 -13.31
CA ARG A 64 16.20 5.50 -12.42
C ARG A 64 16.16 4.24 -11.54
N ALA A 65 16.48 3.07 -12.08
CA ALA A 65 16.54 1.83 -11.31
C ALA A 65 17.64 1.87 -10.23
N ILE A 66 18.79 2.47 -10.53
CA ILE A 66 19.87 2.66 -9.56
C ILE A 66 19.44 3.63 -8.45
N GLU A 67 18.82 4.76 -8.80
CA GLU A 67 18.28 5.70 -7.80
C GLU A 67 17.29 5.02 -6.86
N LEU A 68 16.33 4.28 -7.42
CA LEU A 68 15.35 3.51 -6.67
C LEU A 68 16.01 2.47 -5.75
N TYR A 69 17.04 1.76 -6.22
CA TYR A 69 17.79 0.83 -5.38
C TYR A 69 18.53 1.55 -4.25
N LEU A 70 19.15 2.70 -4.50
CA LEU A 70 19.87 3.45 -3.47
C LEU A 70 18.94 4.10 -2.44
N GLU A 71 17.74 4.51 -2.86
CA GLU A 71 16.70 5.10 -2.01
C GLU A 71 16.06 4.05 -1.10
N TYR A 72 15.60 2.93 -1.65
CA TYR A 72 14.80 1.92 -0.91
C TYR A 72 15.61 0.71 -0.42
N LYS A 73 16.72 0.39 -1.09
CA LYS A 73 17.60 -0.77 -0.81
C LYS A 73 16.83 -2.08 -0.59
N PRO A 74 15.99 -2.50 -1.55
CA PRO A 74 15.27 -3.77 -1.44
C PRO A 74 16.25 -4.96 -1.41
N PRO A 75 15.88 -6.07 -0.74
CA PRO A 75 16.61 -7.32 -0.83
C PRO A 75 16.79 -7.74 -2.29
N ILE A 76 17.94 -8.33 -2.62
CA ILE A 76 18.30 -8.63 -4.00
C ILE A 76 17.31 -9.61 -4.65
N GLU A 77 16.73 -10.49 -3.85
CA GLU A 77 15.72 -11.49 -4.25
C GLU A 77 14.39 -10.83 -4.65
N GLU A 78 14.11 -9.63 -4.14
CA GLU A 78 12.87 -8.88 -4.40
C GLU A 78 13.08 -7.77 -5.43
N LEU A 79 14.33 -7.50 -5.84
CA LEU A 79 14.68 -6.32 -6.63
C LEU A 79 13.91 -6.28 -7.95
N GLN A 80 13.77 -7.42 -8.64
CA GLN A 80 13.02 -7.49 -9.88
C GLN A 80 11.55 -7.10 -9.64
N TYR A 81 10.89 -7.72 -8.67
CA TYR A 81 9.48 -7.44 -8.35
C TYR A 81 9.29 -5.98 -7.92
N PHE A 82 10.20 -5.48 -7.10
CA PHE A 82 10.20 -4.09 -6.65
C PHE A 82 10.26 -3.14 -7.86
N LEU A 83 11.23 -3.31 -8.76
CA LEU A 83 11.41 -2.44 -9.94
C LEU A 83 10.22 -2.50 -10.88
N GLU A 84 9.65 -3.69 -11.10
CA GLU A 84 8.48 -3.86 -11.97
C GLU A 84 7.20 -3.21 -11.42
N PHE A 85 7.10 -3.05 -10.10
CA PHE A 85 5.99 -2.39 -9.44
C PHE A 85 6.19 -0.88 -9.28
N GLN A 86 7.30 -0.31 -9.77
CA GLN A 86 7.53 1.14 -9.83
C GLN A 86 6.76 1.80 -10.99
N ILE A 87 5.47 1.50 -11.05
CA ILE A 87 4.51 2.05 -12.00
C ILE A 87 3.75 3.19 -11.32
N ALA A 88 3.35 4.19 -12.10
CA ALA A 88 2.54 5.28 -11.57
C ALA A 88 1.22 4.75 -10.98
N ARG A 89 0.80 5.34 -9.87
CA ARG A 89 -0.44 4.99 -9.16
C ARG A 89 -1.48 6.07 -9.41
N ALA A 90 -2.72 5.66 -9.63
CA ALA A 90 -3.86 6.55 -9.76
C ALA A 90 -5.01 6.08 -8.87
N TRP A 91 -5.90 7.02 -8.53
CA TRP A 91 -7.10 6.73 -7.75
C TRP A 91 -8.31 6.63 -8.67
N ALA A 92 -9.15 5.63 -8.43
CA ALA A 92 -10.44 5.44 -9.06
C ALA A 92 -11.58 5.59 -8.02
N PRO A 93 -12.63 6.37 -8.31
CA PRO A 93 -12.78 7.26 -9.46
C PRO A 93 -11.74 8.38 -9.44
N GLU A 94 -11.28 8.80 -10.62
CA GLU A 94 -10.46 10.01 -10.73
C GLU A 94 -11.30 11.19 -10.24
N GLN A 95 -10.74 12.00 -9.33
CA GLN A 95 -11.44 13.16 -8.78
C GLN A 95 -11.70 14.16 -9.90
N SER A 96 -12.90 14.11 -10.50
CA SER A 96 -13.34 15.09 -11.47
C SER A 96 -13.75 16.37 -10.74
N ASN A 97 -12.78 17.23 -10.43
CA ASN A 97 -13.04 18.62 -10.02
C ASN A 97 -13.46 19.49 -11.22
N LEU A 98 -14.21 18.94 -12.17
CA LEU A 98 -14.76 19.73 -13.28
C LEU A 98 -15.97 20.53 -12.76
N PRO A 99 -15.90 21.87 -12.73
CA PRO A 99 -17.02 22.69 -12.31
C PRO A 99 -18.20 22.46 -13.26
N GLY A 100 -19.28 21.88 -12.75
CA GLY A 100 -20.54 21.70 -13.50
C GLY A 100 -20.98 20.26 -13.76
N TYR A 101 -20.18 19.24 -13.47
CA TYR A 101 -20.63 17.84 -13.60
C TYR A 101 -21.42 17.39 -12.35
N GLN A 102 -22.64 17.91 -12.23
CA GLN A 102 -23.63 17.41 -11.27
C GLN A 102 -24.09 16.03 -11.77
N ARG A 103 -23.49 14.93 -11.26
CA ARG A 103 -24.10 13.59 -11.45
C ARG A 103 -25.54 13.68 -10.94
N LYS A 104 -26.53 13.30 -11.75
CA LYS A 104 -27.93 13.15 -11.31
C LYS A 104 -27.91 12.24 -10.08
N GLU A 105 -28.27 12.77 -8.92
CA GLU A 105 -28.13 12.06 -7.67
C GLU A 105 -29.09 10.85 -7.67
N PRO A 106 -28.59 9.60 -7.63
CA PRO A 106 -29.45 8.48 -7.26
C PRO A 106 -29.98 8.73 -5.85
N VAL A 107 -31.14 8.13 -5.52
CA VAL A 107 -31.65 8.09 -4.15
C VAL A 107 -30.63 7.33 -3.31
N CYS A 108 -29.73 8.06 -2.64
CA CYS A 108 -28.70 7.43 -1.83
C CYS A 108 -29.30 6.89 -0.54
N PRO A 109 -29.06 5.62 -0.19
CA PRO A 109 -29.36 5.15 1.16
C PRO A 109 -28.55 5.96 2.16
N PHE A 110 -29.05 6.11 3.38
CA PHE A 110 -28.40 6.92 4.40
C PHE A 110 -28.35 6.20 5.73
N LEU A 111 -27.27 6.44 6.47
CA LEU A 111 -27.14 6.08 7.87
C LEU A 111 -27.56 7.28 8.71
N GLN A 112 -28.38 7.02 9.72
CA GLN A 112 -28.82 8.03 10.67
C GLN A 112 -28.37 7.64 12.09
N PHE A 113 -27.64 8.55 12.75
CA PHE A 113 -27.00 8.24 14.03
C PHE A 113 -27.87 8.56 15.26
N SER A 114 -28.96 9.31 15.08
CA SER A 114 -29.98 9.60 16.09
C SER A 114 -31.27 10.12 15.41
N LEU A 115 -32.41 10.07 16.11
CA LEU A 115 -33.74 10.41 15.56
C LEU A 115 -33.81 11.76 14.82
N MET A 116 -33.06 12.76 15.29
CA MET A 116 -32.94 14.10 14.67
C MET A 116 -31.48 14.44 14.28
N GLY A 117 -30.64 13.41 14.13
CA GLY A 117 -29.21 13.54 13.88
C GLY A 117 -28.86 13.77 12.40
N PRO A 118 -27.57 14.06 12.11
CA PRO A 118 -27.09 14.19 10.75
C PRO A 118 -27.21 12.84 10.01
N LYS A 119 -27.55 12.92 8.72
CA LYS A 119 -27.62 11.76 7.81
C LYS A 119 -26.33 11.65 7.01
N LEU A 120 -25.73 10.47 7.00
CA LEU A 120 -24.60 10.12 6.15
C LEU A 120 -25.12 9.30 4.97
N TYR A 121 -25.13 9.91 3.80
CA TYR A 121 -25.53 9.24 2.56
C TYR A 121 -24.41 8.32 2.10
N ILE A 122 -24.75 7.15 1.59
CA ILE A 122 -23.80 6.18 1.06
C ILE A 122 -23.95 6.16 -0.46
N SER A 123 -22.84 6.32 -1.18
CA SER A 123 -22.86 6.19 -2.63
C SER A 123 -22.95 4.71 -3.02
N PRO A 124 -23.97 4.29 -3.79
CA PRO A 124 -24.10 2.92 -4.27
C PRO A 124 -23.22 2.63 -5.50
N ASP A 125 -22.43 3.61 -5.96
CA ASP A 125 -21.61 3.50 -7.16
C ASP A 125 -20.63 2.33 -7.07
N GLN A 126 -20.66 1.47 -8.08
CA GLN A 126 -19.70 0.38 -8.24
C GLN A 126 -18.44 0.92 -8.90
N ILE A 127 -17.31 0.81 -8.21
CA ILE A 127 -16.02 1.26 -8.74
C ILE A 127 -15.23 0.03 -9.14
N THR A 128 -14.82 -0.02 -10.40
CA THR A 128 -14.04 -1.12 -10.97
C THR A 128 -12.85 -0.54 -11.73
N VAL A 129 -11.69 -1.18 -11.61
CA VAL A 129 -10.45 -0.75 -12.29
C VAL A 129 -10.03 -1.71 -13.41
N GLY A 130 -10.84 -2.73 -13.70
CA GLY A 130 -10.54 -3.75 -14.69
C GLY A 130 -9.31 -4.58 -14.31
N ARG A 131 -8.48 -4.92 -15.30
CA ARG A 131 -7.21 -5.67 -15.10
C ARG A 131 -6.07 -4.74 -14.71
N LYS A 132 -6.28 -3.97 -13.65
CA LYS A 132 -5.27 -3.09 -13.05
C LYS A 132 -5.06 -3.51 -11.60
N PRO A 133 -3.81 -3.81 -11.19
CA PRO A 133 -3.57 -4.25 -9.83
C PRO A 133 -3.86 -3.13 -8.83
N VAL A 134 -4.65 -3.42 -7.81
CA VAL A 134 -5.00 -2.49 -6.73
C VAL A 134 -3.95 -2.57 -5.62
N THR A 135 -3.44 -1.42 -5.20
CA THR A 135 -2.38 -1.26 -4.17
C THR A 135 -2.87 -0.53 -2.93
N GLY A 136 -4.13 -0.07 -2.91
CA GLY A 136 -4.68 0.64 -1.77
C GLY A 136 -6.17 0.95 -1.90
N LEU A 137 -6.79 1.29 -0.77
CA LEU A 137 -8.17 1.75 -0.65
C LEU A 137 -8.26 2.91 0.33
N ARG A 138 -9.26 3.78 0.16
CA ARG A 138 -9.61 4.82 1.14
C ARG A 138 -11.10 5.09 1.17
N LEU A 139 -11.58 5.64 2.28
CA LEU A 139 -12.92 6.20 2.37
C LEU A 139 -12.86 7.71 2.13
N CYS A 140 -13.86 8.25 1.43
CA CYS A 140 -13.94 9.67 1.12
C CYS A 140 -15.34 10.22 1.43
N LEU A 141 -15.39 11.51 1.79
CA LEU A 141 -16.65 12.24 1.96
C LEU A 141 -16.79 13.25 0.82
N GLU A 142 -17.79 13.04 -0.03
CA GLU A 142 -18.09 13.87 -1.20
C GLU A 142 -19.29 14.79 -0.95
N GLY A 143 -19.48 15.73 -1.89
CA GLY A 143 -20.57 16.70 -1.87
C GLY A 143 -20.24 17.97 -1.09
N SER A 144 -20.98 19.05 -1.35
CA SER A 144 -20.79 20.36 -0.72
C SER A 144 -20.92 20.32 0.81
N LYS A 145 -21.66 19.34 1.34
CA LYS A 145 -21.88 19.13 2.78
C LYS A 145 -20.97 18.05 3.38
N GLN A 146 -20.07 17.44 2.60
CA GLN A 146 -19.22 16.31 3.01
C GLN A 146 -20.00 15.23 3.75
N ASN A 147 -21.16 14.87 3.22
CA ASN A 147 -22.11 13.95 3.84
C ASN A 147 -22.40 12.72 2.98
N ARG A 148 -21.64 12.51 1.90
CA ARG A 148 -21.73 11.35 1.02
C ARG A 148 -20.48 10.48 1.17
N LEU A 149 -20.60 9.32 1.80
CA LEU A 149 -19.52 8.35 1.94
C LEU A 149 -19.30 7.58 0.62
N THR A 150 -18.06 7.56 0.17
CA THR A 150 -17.58 6.83 -1.01
C THR A 150 -16.34 6.02 -0.65
N VAL A 151 -16.06 4.96 -1.42
CA VAL A 151 -14.82 4.17 -1.34
C VAL A 151 -14.02 4.45 -2.59
N HIS A 152 -12.71 4.69 -2.50
CA HIS A 152 -11.83 4.88 -3.66
C HIS A 152 -10.76 3.78 -3.68
N LEU A 153 -10.31 3.39 -4.87
CA LEU A 153 -9.29 2.36 -5.10
C LEU A 153 -8.04 2.99 -5.68
N GLN A 154 -6.87 2.70 -5.12
CA GLN A 154 -5.60 3.04 -5.73
C GLN A 154 -5.14 1.86 -6.58
N HIS A 155 -4.83 2.12 -7.85
CA HIS A 155 -4.37 1.09 -8.78
C HIS A 155 -3.11 1.54 -9.51
N LEU A 156 -2.35 0.57 -10.04
CA LEU A 156 -1.29 0.84 -11.00
C LEU A 156 -1.90 1.26 -12.34
N VAL A 157 -1.36 2.29 -12.99
CA VAL A 157 -1.92 2.79 -14.27
C VAL A 157 -1.76 1.80 -15.41
N SER A 158 -0.72 0.95 -15.35
CA SER A 158 -0.42 -0.12 -16.29
C SER A 158 -0.18 -1.44 -15.56
N LEU A 159 -0.35 -2.56 -16.28
CA LEU A 159 -0.06 -3.89 -15.77
C LEU A 159 1.45 -4.14 -15.69
N PRO A 160 2.01 -4.58 -14.54
CA PRO A 160 3.41 -5.01 -14.43
C PRO A 160 3.75 -6.10 -15.44
N LYS A 161 4.97 -6.08 -15.98
CA LYS A 161 5.39 -7.03 -17.03
C LYS A 161 5.33 -8.47 -16.56
N ILE A 162 5.71 -8.73 -15.31
CA ILE A 162 5.66 -10.03 -14.66
C ILE A 162 4.24 -10.59 -14.54
N LEU A 163 3.23 -9.71 -14.52
CA LEU A 163 1.83 -10.11 -14.49
C LEU A 163 1.22 -10.30 -15.88
N GLN A 164 1.86 -9.85 -16.95
CA GLN A 164 1.32 -10.00 -18.32
C GLN A 164 1.09 -11.47 -18.71
N PRO A 165 2.00 -12.43 -18.45
CA PRO A 165 1.78 -13.83 -18.80
C PRO A 165 0.61 -14.51 -18.07
N HIS A 166 0.08 -13.87 -17.02
CA HIS A 166 -0.97 -14.40 -16.16
C HIS A 166 -2.28 -13.60 -16.27
N TRP A 167 -2.19 -12.32 -16.63
CA TRP A 167 -3.28 -11.35 -16.48
C TRP A 167 -3.41 -10.34 -17.63
N ASP A 168 -2.76 -10.61 -18.77
CA ASP A 168 -2.95 -9.83 -20.00
C ASP A 168 -4.43 -9.80 -20.44
N PRO A 169 -4.96 -8.70 -21.01
CA PRO A 169 -6.36 -8.59 -21.43
C PRO A 169 -6.90 -9.74 -22.28
N HIS A 170 -6.05 -10.41 -23.06
CA HIS A 170 -6.44 -11.53 -23.93
C HIS A 170 -6.55 -12.88 -23.19
N MET A 171 -6.11 -12.96 -21.93
CA MET A 171 -6.20 -14.19 -21.15
C MET A 171 -7.60 -14.44 -20.59
N GLY A 172 -8.08 -15.68 -20.69
CA GLY A 172 -9.35 -16.10 -20.10
C GLY A 172 -9.21 -16.37 -18.60
N ILE A 173 -9.62 -15.42 -17.76
CA ILE A 173 -9.53 -15.52 -16.29
C ILE A 173 -10.89 -15.75 -15.58
N GLY A 174 -11.94 -15.96 -16.37
CA GLY A 174 -13.33 -15.99 -15.87
C GLY A 174 -13.89 -14.59 -15.60
N ALA A 175 -15.18 -14.54 -15.27
CA ALA A 175 -15.85 -13.29 -14.91
C ALA A 175 -15.46 -12.88 -13.47
N PRO A 176 -15.19 -11.58 -13.22
CA PRO A 176 -14.90 -11.12 -11.87
C PRO A 176 -16.12 -11.30 -10.97
N LYS A 177 -15.90 -11.67 -9.71
CA LYS A 177 -16.96 -12.03 -8.76
C LYS A 177 -17.08 -10.99 -7.65
N TRP A 178 -18.29 -10.46 -7.44
CA TRP A 178 -18.58 -9.62 -6.29
C TRP A 178 -18.75 -10.49 -5.05
N GLN A 179 -18.01 -10.17 -4.00
CA GLN A 179 -18.12 -10.83 -2.70
C GLN A 179 -18.34 -9.76 -1.62
N GLY A 180 -19.20 -10.06 -0.67
CA GLY A 180 -19.49 -9.21 0.47
C GLY A 180 -19.85 -10.06 1.69
N PRO A 181 -20.09 -9.41 2.83
CA PRO A 181 -20.53 -10.08 4.04
C PRO A 181 -21.89 -10.75 3.83
N GLU A 182 -22.13 -11.84 4.55
CA GLU A 182 -23.45 -12.49 4.59
C GLU A 182 -24.42 -11.62 5.39
N GLU A 183 -25.58 -11.32 4.80
CA GLU A 183 -26.57 -10.38 5.34
C GLU A 183 -27.15 -10.79 6.70
N GLN A 184 -27.09 -12.08 7.04
CA GLN A 184 -27.68 -12.63 8.26
C GLN A 184 -26.68 -12.84 9.42
N ASP A 185 -25.37 -12.66 9.19
CA ASP A 185 -24.38 -12.89 10.25
C ASP A 185 -24.20 -11.65 11.15
N SER A 186 -25.20 -11.44 12.02
CA SER A 186 -25.24 -10.34 12.98
C SER A 186 -24.08 -10.32 13.99
N ARG A 187 -23.26 -11.39 14.07
CA ARG A 187 -22.07 -11.43 14.93
C ARG A 187 -21.03 -10.39 14.54
N TRP A 188 -21.03 -9.96 13.29
CA TRP A 188 -20.11 -8.96 12.75
C TRP A 188 -20.68 -7.54 12.75
N PHE A 189 -21.84 -7.29 13.37
CA PHE A 189 -22.47 -5.97 13.34
C PHE A 189 -22.05 -5.16 14.56
N GLU A 190 -21.20 -4.16 14.32
CA GLU A 190 -20.74 -3.24 15.37
C GLU A 190 -21.49 -1.90 15.30
N PRO A 191 -21.98 -1.37 16.44
CA PRO A 191 -22.70 -0.10 16.46
C PRO A 191 -21.73 1.09 16.31
N ILE A 192 -22.13 2.10 15.51
CA ILE A 192 -21.26 3.27 15.23
C ILE A 192 -21.21 4.24 16.42
N LYS A 193 -22.36 4.50 17.06
CA LYS A 193 -22.50 5.37 18.25
C LYS A 193 -23.60 4.90 19.18
N TRP A 194 -24.84 4.84 18.68
CA TRP A 194 -26.01 4.41 19.43
C TRP A 194 -26.43 3.01 18.98
N LYS A 195 -26.62 2.09 19.93
CA LYS A 195 -26.92 0.66 19.70
C LYS A 195 -28.16 0.38 18.83
N ASN A 196 -29.06 1.36 18.66
CA ASN A 196 -30.37 1.12 18.09
C ASN A 196 -30.55 1.63 16.65
N PHE A 197 -29.59 2.37 16.06
CA PHE A 197 -29.83 3.06 14.78
C PHE A 197 -28.94 2.59 13.62
N SER A 198 -27.62 2.65 13.76
CA SER A 198 -26.69 2.37 12.65
C SER A 198 -25.54 1.47 13.11
N HIS A 199 -25.28 0.43 12.33
CA HIS A 199 -24.18 -0.52 12.53
C HIS A 199 -23.28 -0.58 11.29
N VAL A 200 -22.09 -1.15 11.46
CA VAL A 200 -21.14 -1.47 10.39
C VAL A 200 -20.89 -2.97 10.42
N SER A 201 -20.92 -3.60 9.26
CA SER A 201 -20.46 -4.99 9.12
C SER A 201 -18.94 -5.02 9.12
N THR A 202 -18.37 -5.68 10.14
CA THR A 202 -16.92 -5.82 10.35
C THR A 202 -16.36 -7.15 9.86
N SER A 203 -17.19 -7.92 9.13
CA SER A 203 -16.81 -9.20 8.57
C SER A 203 -15.68 -9.04 7.55
N PRO A 204 -14.59 -9.84 7.65
CA PRO A 204 -13.50 -9.81 6.69
C PRO A 204 -13.97 -10.29 5.31
N ILE A 205 -13.71 -9.49 4.27
CA ILE A 205 -14.00 -9.85 2.89
C ILE A 205 -12.69 -10.25 2.22
N GLU A 206 -12.50 -11.56 2.07
CA GLU A 206 -11.37 -12.16 1.37
C GLU A 206 -11.84 -13.41 0.61
N GLN A 207 -11.22 -13.66 -0.54
CA GLN A 207 -11.50 -14.84 -1.35
C GLN A 207 -10.40 -15.88 -1.13
N THR A 208 -10.67 -16.84 -0.25
CA THR A 208 -9.82 -18.03 -0.07
C THR A 208 -10.51 -19.20 -0.78
N GLU A 209 -10.07 -19.57 -1.99
CA GLU A 209 -10.63 -20.77 -2.63
C GLU A 209 -10.11 -22.04 -1.95
N THR A 210 -11.06 -22.81 -1.44
CA THR A 210 -10.95 -24.17 -0.85
C THR A 210 -11.33 -25.26 -1.85
N SER A 211 -11.54 -24.95 -3.13
CA SER A 211 -11.91 -25.91 -4.17
C SER A 211 -10.67 -26.55 -4.81
N ILE A 212 -10.36 -27.76 -4.35
CA ILE A 212 -9.48 -28.73 -5.00
C ILE A 212 -10.11 -29.08 -6.37
N GLY A 213 -9.57 -28.55 -7.48
CA GLY A 213 -10.01 -29.00 -8.80
C GLY A 213 -9.60 -28.16 -9.99
N ASP A 214 -9.63 -26.82 -9.91
CA ASP A 214 -9.48 -25.97 -11.10
C ASP A 214 -8.38 -24.93 -10.93
N LEU A 215 -7.19 -25.26 -11.46
CA LEU A 215 -6.09 -24.36 -11.82
C LEU A 215 -5.74 -23.31 -10.75
N SER A 216 -4.67 -23.59 -9.98
CA SER A 216 -4.07 -22.69 -8.99
C SER A 216 -4.05 -21.23 -9.47
N GLY A 217 -4.66 -20.33 -8.72
CA GLY A 217 -4.65 -18.91 -9.00
C GLY A 217 -5.09 -18.10 -7.79
N VAL A 218 -4.62 -16.86 -7.72
CA VAL A 218 -4.94 -15.95 -6.61
C VAL A 218 -6.05 -15.02 -7.03
N HIS A 219 -6.96 -14.70 -6.10
CA HIS A 219 -7.98 -13.69 -6.30
C HIS A 219 -7.50 -12.36 -5.70
N ILE A 220 -7.45 -11.32 -6.54
CA ILE A 220 -7.08 -9.96 -6.12
C ILE A 220 -8.27 -9.02 -6.27
N VAL A 221 -8.28 -7.96 -5.47
CA VAL A 221 -9.34 -6.94 -5.51
C VAL A 221 -9.14 -6.05 -6.72
N THR A 222 -10.23 -5.81 -7.45
CA THR A 222 -10.29 -4.99 -8.68
C THR A 222 -11.48 -4.04 -8.71
N GLY A 223 -12.28 -4.06 -7.64
CA GLY A 223 -13.43 -3.20 -7.49
C GLY A 223 -13.91 -3.16 -6.04
N ALA A 224 -14.67 -2.12 -5.71
CA ALA A 224 -15.28 -1.95 -4.41
C ALA A 224 -16.61 -1.21 -4.54
N GLN A 225 -17.52 -1.51 -3.62
CA GLN A 225 -18.83 -0.88 -3.53
C GLN A 225 -19.24 -0.80 -2.06
N LEU A 226 -19.82 0.33 -1.65
CA LEU A 226 -20.48 0.46 -0.36
C LEU A 226 -21.99 0.27 -0.53
N GLY A 227 -22.62 -0.31 0.47
CA GLY A 227 -24.07 -0.46 0.50
C GLY A 227 -24.61 -0.41 1.92
N VAL A 228 -25.94 -0.31 2.02
CA VAL A 228 -26.66 -0.27 3.29
C VAL A 228 -27.72 -1.36 3.25
N TRP A 229 -27.76 -2.19 4.29
CA TRP A 229 -28.87 -3.10 4.54
C TRP A 229 -29.84 -2.44 5.51
N ASP A 230 -31.14 -2.52 5.18
CA ASP A 230 -32.22 -1.95 5.97
C ASP A 230 -32.98 -3.06 6.71
N PHE A 231 -32.79 -3.14 8.03
CA PHE A 231 -33.49 -4.07 8.93
C PHE A 231 -34.58 -3.34 9.73
N GLY A 232 -35.37 -2.50 9.05
CA GLY A 232 -36.44 -1.70 9.66
C GLY A 232 -35.91 -0.55 10.53
N ALA A 233 -35.70 -0.80 11.82
CA ALA A 233 -35.20 0.22 12.76
C ALA A 233 -33.67 0.37 12.75
N LYS A 234 -32.96 -0.60 12.16
CA LYS A 234 -31.50 -0.65 12.09
C LYS A 234 -31.04 -0.60 10.64
N SER A 235 -30.06 0.26 10.36
CA SER A 235 -29.32 0.27 9.09
C SER A 235 -27.92 -0.28 9.32
N VAL A 236 -27.40 -1.07 8.38
CA VAL A 236 -26.06 -1.67 8.47
C VAL A 236 -25.25 -1.30 7.23
N LEU A 237 -24.15 -0.58 7.43
CA LEU A 237 -23.18 -0.31 6.38
C LEU A 237 -22.38 -1.58 6.07
N HIS A 238 -22.32 -1.95 4.80
CA HIS A 238 -21.51 -3.07 4.36
C HIS A 238 -20.59 -2.67 3.19
N LEU A 239 -19.46 -3.36 3.09
CA LEU A 239 -18.52 -3.27 1.96
C LEU A 239 -18.72 -4.50 1.06
N LYS A 240 -18.59 -4.31 -0.25
CA LYS A 240 -18.49 -5.40 -1.24
C LYS A 240 -17.21 -5.16 -2.05
N LEU A 241 -16.49 -6.22 -2.34
CA LEU A 241 -15.27 -6.20 -3.15
C LEU A 241 -15.48 -7.04 -4.40
N LEU A 242 -14.89 -6.59 -5.51
CA LEU A 242 -14.87 -7.33 -6.76
C LEU A 242 -13.53 -8.04 -6.89
N PHE A 243 -13.55 -9.36 -6.98
CA PHE A 243 -12.37 -10.18 -7.11
C PHE A 243 -12.15 -10.62 -8.55
N SER A 244 -10.91 -10.53 -9.01
CA SER A 244 -10.44 -11.06 -10.29
C SER A 244 -9.41 -12.15 -10.05
N LYS A 245 -9.53 -13.28 -10.75
CA LYS A 245 -8.56 -14.38 -10.68
C LYS A 245 -7.29 -14.04 -11.47
N VAL A 246 -6.14 -14.32 -10.88
CA VAL A 246 -4.80 -14.26 -11.48
C VAL A 246 -4.27 -15.70 -11.51
N PRO A 247 -4.43 -16.42 -12.63
CA PRO A 247 -4.01 -17.81 -12.76
C PRO A 247 -2.49 -17.97 -12.70
N GLY A 248 -2.01 -19.12 -12.23
CA GLY A 248 -0.57 -19.45 -12.17
C GLY A 248 0.19 -18.81 -11.01
N CYS A 249 -0.36 -17.77 -10.39
CA CYS A 249 0.26 -17.16 -9.21
C CYS A 249 -0.17 -17.86 -7.92
N THR A 250 0.63 -17.71 -6.86
CA THR A 250 0.30 -18.16 -5.50
C THR A 250 0.57 -17.06 -4.47
N VAL A 251 -0.13 -17.08 -3.33
CA VAL A 251 0.09 -16.12 -2.25
C VAL A 251 1.31 -16.53 -1.45
N ARG A 252 2.36 -15.71 -1.48
CA ARG A 252 3.60 -15.94 -0.71
C ARG A 252 3.45 -15.49 0.75
N ARG A 253 2.87 -14.30 0.95
CA ARG A 253 2.66 -13.69 2.27
C ARG A 253 1.44 -12.81 2.23
N SER A 254 0.67 -12.79 3.31
CA SER A 254 -0.42 -11.82 3.50
C SER A 254 -0.30 -11.13 4.84
N ILE A 255 -0.69 -9.86 4.88
CA ILE A 255 -0.75 -9.05 6.10
C ILE A 255 -2.01 -8.21 6.12
N TRP A 256 -2.64 -8.11 7.29
CA TRP A 256 -3.69 -7.12 7.53
C TRP A 256 -3.04 -5.85 8.04
N ASP A 257 -3.37 -4.71 7.42
CA ASP A 257 -2.86 -3.44 7.90
C ASP A 257 -3.74 -2.88 9.02
N HIS A 258 -3.20 -2.97 10.23
CA HIS A 258 -3.84 -2.47 11.45
C HIS A 258 -3.42 -1.03 11.77
N SER A 259 -2.57 -0.39 10.97
CA SER A 259 -2.11 0.98 11.21
C SER A 259 -2.32 1.88 9.99
N PRO A 260 -3.02 3.02 10.12
CA PRO A 260 -3.06 4.00 9.04
C PRO A 260 -1.64 4.47 8.71
N SER A 261 -1.29 4.57 7.42
CA SER A 261 0.00 5.14 7.03
C SER A 261 0.07 6.60 7.47
N LEU A 262 0.92 6.90 8.45
CA LEU A 262 1.28 8.27 8.78
C LEU A 262 2.02 8.85 7.57
N PRO A 263 1.62 10.01 7.02
CA PRO A 263 2.43 10.68 6.02
C PRO A 263 3.81 10.95 6.63
N SER A 264 4.86 10.54 5.92
CA SER A 264 6.24 10.78 6.29
C SER A 264 6.47 12.29 6.47
N LEU A 265 6.60 12.73 7.74
CA LEU A 265 7.03 14.08 8.06
C LEU A 265 8.47 14.26 7.57
N ASN A 266 8.64 14.86 6.40
CA ASN A 266 9.91 15.39 5.95
C ASN A 266 9.72 16.58 5.00
N GLU A 267 9.02 17.62 5.48
CA GLU A 267 9.22 18.99 5.02
C GLU A 267 9.12 19.94 6.22
N ARG A 268 10.26 20.21 6.85
CA ARG A 268 10.43 21.43 7.66
C ARG A 268 10.80 22.55 6.70
N SER A 269 9.82 23.32 6.26
CA SER A 269 10.06 24.71 5.89
C SER A 269 9.15 25.59 6.75
N SER A 270 9.81 26.32 7.64
CA SER A 270 9.23 27.42 8.40
C SER A 270 8.93 28.56 7.44
N ASP A 271 7.66 28.93 7.29
CA ASP A 271 7.32 30.33 7.12
C ASP A 271 5.86 30.59 7.52
N ASP A 272 5.73 31.45 8.53
CA ASP A 272 4.49 31.97 9.08
C ASP A 272 3.70 32.75 8.00
N ARG A 273 2.55 32.21 7.58
CA ARG A 273 1.43 33.04 7.09
C ARG A 273 0.12 32.49 7.61
N LYS A 274 -0.39 33.17 8.65
CA LYS A 274 -1.81 33.16 9.05
C LYS A 274 -2.68 33.38 7.81
N ALA A 275 -3.43 32.36 7.44
CA ALA A 275 -4.61 32.49 6.59
C ALA A 275 -5.77 31.76 7.27
N ASP A 276 -6.73 32.55 7.74
CA ASP A 276 -8.02 32.12 8.24
C ASP A 276 -8.77 31.33 7.15
N SER A 277 -8.84 30.01 7.29
CA SER A 277 -9.84 29.19 6.59
C SER A 277 -10.23 27.96 7.40
N SER A 278 -10.55 28.14 8.69
CA SER A 278 -11.15 27.10 9.53
C SER A 278 -12.69 27.17 9.50
N THR A 279 -13.27 27.23 8.30
CA THR A 279 -14.73 27.18 8.12
C THR A 279 -15.16 25.73 7.88
N GLN A 280 -15.64 25.09 8.94
CA GLN A 280 -16.47 23.88 8.95
C GLN A 280 -15.89 22.59 8.33
N ILE A 281 -14.96 21.93 9.02
CA ILE A 281 -14.85 20.46 8.90
C ILE A 281 -16.16 19.86 9.44
N GLY A 282 -17.00 19.33 8.55
CA GLY A 282 -18.36 18.90 8.86
C GLY A 282 -18.43 17.89 10.01
N LYS A 283 -19.50 17.93 10.81
CA LYS A 283 -19.76 17.02 11.95
C LYS A 283 -19.58 15.52 11.61
N LEU A 284 -19.69 15.15 10.34
CA LEU A 284 -19.58 13.79 9.80
C LEU A 284 -18.12 13.32 9.58
N ALA A 285 -17.17 14.23 9.35
CA ALA A 285 -15.74 13.89 9.27
C ALA A 285 -15.19 13.38 10.62
N LYS A 286 -15.91 13.61 11.73
CA LYS A 286 -15.60 13.03 13.03
C LYS A 286 -16.04 11.56 13.18
N ILE A 287 -16.82 11.03 12.23
CA ILE A 287 -17.41 9.69 12.28
C ILE A 287 -16.74 8.74 11.29
N VAL A 288 -16.02 9.24 10.29
CA VAL A 288 -15.32 8.42 9.29
C VAL A 288 -13.83 8.70 9.37
N ASP A 289 -13.02 7.65 9.39
CA ASP A 289 -11.59 7.75 9.17
C ASP A 289 -11.31 7.85 7.67
N LEU A 290 -10.75 8.99 7.26
CA LEU A 290 -10.41 9.30 5.88
C LEU A 290 -8.96 8.94 5.55
N THR A 291 -8.26 8.22 6.44
CA THR A 291 -6.88 7.84 6.21
C THR A 291 -6.76 6.90 5.01
N GLU A 292 -5.80 7.19 4.16
CA GLU A 292 -5.48 6.35 3.01
C GLU A 292 -4.79 5.07 3.47
N MET A 293 -5.32 3.93 3.06
CA MET A 293 -4.65 2.64 3.27
C MET A 293 -4.02 2.26 1.94
N SER A 294 -2.70 2.44 1.81
CA SER A 294 -1.98 2.01 0.62
C SER A 294 -0.62 1.41 0.99
N LYS A 295 -0.12 0.51 0.15
CA LYS A 295 1.27 0.05 0.21
C LYS A 295 1.99 0.31 -1.09
N GLY A 296 3.24 0.75 -0.98
CA GLY A 296 4.05 1.17 -2.11
C GLY A 296 5.53 0.86 -1.93
N PRO A 297 6.43 1.52 -2.69
CA PRO A 297 7.86 1.27 -2.61
C PRO A 297 8.45 1.51 -1.22
N GLN A 298 7.88 2.44 -0.45
CA GLN A 298 8.27 2.70 0.94
C GLN A 298 7.95 1.52 1.88
N ASP A 299 7.01 0.65 1.50
CA ASP A 299 6.61 -0.54 2.25
C ASP A 299 7.33 -1.77 1.69
N MET A 300 8.50 -2.10 2.21
CA MET A 300 9.27 -3.27 1.78
C MET A 300 8.40 -4.55 1.77
N PRO A 301 8.35 -5.35 0.68
CA PRO A 301 9.20 -5.33 -0.52
C PRO A 301 8.66 -4.55 -1.74
N GLY A 302 7.68 -3.67 -1.56
CA GLY A 302 7.27 -2.68 -2.56
C GLY A 302 6.32 -3.13 -3.68
N HIS A 303 5.91 -4.40 -3.70
CA HIS A 303 5.03 -4.98 -4.73
C HIS A 303 3.75 -5.60 -4.12
N TRP A 304 3.11 -4.85 -3.23
CA TRP A 304 1.91 -5.28 -2.52
C TRP A 304 0.65 -5.15 -3.36
N LEU A 305 -0.19 -6.18 -3.32
CA LEU A 305 -1.51 -6.19 -3.95
C LEU A 305 -2.60 -6.34 -2.91
N VAL A 306 -3.75 -5.73 -3.15
CA VAL A 306 -4.91 -5.87 -2.28
C VAL A 306 -5.64 -7.18 -2.57
N THR A 307 -5.82 -8.00 -1.54
CA THR A 307 -6.50 -9.31 -1.60
C THR A 307 -7.70 -9.40 -0.67
N GLY A 308 -8.01 -8.33 0.06
CA GLY A 308 -9.18 -8.26 0.92
C GLY A 308 -9.28 -6.92 1.62
N ALA A 309 -10.44 -6.66 2.20
CA ALA A 309 -10.66 -5.50 3.05
C ALA A 309 -11.83 -5.76 4.00
N LYS A 310 -11.95 -4.91 5.02
CA LYS A 310 -13.09 -4.88 5.92
C LYS A 310 -13.31 -3.49 6.48
N LEU A 311 -14.54 -3.21 6.85
CA LEU A 311 -14.85 -2.06 7.68
C LEU A 311 -14.65 -2.43 9.15
N GLY A 312 -14.49 -1.42 9.99
CA GLY A 312 -14.36 -1.59 11.44
C GLY A 312 -14.81 -0.34 12.18
N MET A 313 -14.89 -0.45 13.50
CA MET A 313 -15.11 0.68 14.38
C MET A 313 -13.89 0.90 15.28
N GLU A 314 -13.33 2.11 15.28
CA GLU A 314 -12.25 2.49 16.19
C GLU A 314 -12.49 3.88 16.76
N LYS A 315 -12.48 3.99 18.10
CA LYS A 315 -12.70 5.26 18.82
C LYS A 315 -13.96 6.03 18.32
N GLY A 316 -15.01 5.30 17.94
CA GLY A 316 -16.27 5.87 17.44
C GLY A 316 -16.24 6.34 15.98
N LYS A 317 -15.21 5.94 15.21
CA LYS A 317 -15.08 6.18 13.77
C LYS A 317 -15.19 4.90 12.97
N ILE A 318 -15.82 4.99 11.80
CA ILE A 318 -15.79 3.97 10.75
C ILE A 318 -14.39 3.97 10.15
N VAL A 319 -13.67 2.85 10.26
CA VAL A 319 -12.33 2.66 9.71
C VAL A 319 -12.34 1.64 8.59
N LEU A 320 -11.43 1.78 7.63
CA LEU A 320 -11.17 0.79 6.59
C LEU A 320 -9.88 0.05 6.92
N ARG A 321 -9.91 -1.27 6.85
CA ARG A 321 -8.73 -2.14 7.01
C ARG A 321 -8.54 -2.93 5.73
N VAL A 322 -7.31 -2.98 5.25
CA VAL A 322 -6.96 -3.60 3.96
C VAL A 322 -6.00 -4.76 4.21
N LYS A 323 -6.24 -5.87 3.50
CA LYS A 323 -5.34 -7.01 3.45
C LYS A 323 -4.48 -6.89 2.20
N TYR A 324 -3.16 -6.93 2.42
CA TYR A 324 -2.17 -6.91 1.36
C TYR A 324 -1.52 -8.28 1.24
N SER A 325 -1.25 -8.71 0.02
CA SER A 325 -0.52 -9.94 -0.26
C SER A 325 0.63 -9.70 -1.24
N LEU A 326 1.67 -10.49 -1.05
CA LEU A 326 2.75 -10.67 -2.01
C LEU A 326 2.48 -11.97 -2.77
N LEU A 327 2.61 -11.91 -4.09
CA LEU A 327 2.40 -13.05 -4.96
C LEU A 327 3.74 -13.62 -5.41
N ASN A 328 3.77 -14.94 -5.60
CA ASN A 328 4.73 -15.59 -6.48
C ASN A 328 4.09 -15.66 -7.86
N TYR A 329 4.80 -15.19 -8.88
CA TYR A 329 4.35 -15.14 -10.27
C TYR A 329 4.87 -16.36 -11.03
#